data_AF-A0A830C917-F1
#
_entry.id   AF-A0A830C917-F1
#
_cell.length_a   1.000
_cell.length_b   1.000
_cell.length_c   1.000
_cell.angle_alpha   90.00
_cell.angle_beta   90.00
_cell.angle_gamma   90.00
#
_symmetry.space_group_name_H-M   'P 1'
#
loop_
_entity.id
_entity.type
_entity.pdbx_description
1 polymer ?
#
loop_
_entity_poly.entity_id
_entity_poly.type
_entity_poly.pdbx_seq_one_letter_code
_entity_poly.pdbx_strand_id
1 'polypeptide(L)'
;MNPANPTITPLSTESPTSPTGSWCVASQSVSQAALQVALDYACGHGGPDCSAIQTGGRCYNPNTVRGHASYASNSYYQKNTVPTS
;
A
#
# COMPACT_ATOMS: atom_id res chain seq x y z
N MET A 1 31.40 4.95 -25.71
CA MET A 1 31.17 3.52 -25.41
C MET A 1 31.10 3.40 -23.90
N ASN A 2 29.98 2.94 -23.33
CA ASN A 2 29.97 2.40 -21.95
C ASN A 2 30.44 0.94 -22.05
N PRO A 3 31.17 0.38 -21.07
CA PRO A 3 30.45 -0.29 -19.97
C PRO A 3 31.18 -0.31 -18.61
N ALA A 4 30.51 0.10 -17.52
CA ALA A 4 30.39 -0.67 -16.27
C ALA A 4 29.43 0.02 -15.27
N ASN A 5 28.67 -0.82 -14.58
CA ASN A 5 27.48 -0.59 -13.75
C ASN A 5 27.86 -0.12 -12.31
N PRO A 6 26.92 0.43 -11.50
CA PRO A 6 27.18 1.44 -10.47
C PRO A 6 27.53 0.87 -9.09
N THR A 7 28.23 1.72 -8.34
CA THR A 7 28.51 1.59 -6.91
C THR A 7 27.22 1.40 -6.11
N ILE A 8 26.99 0.19 -5.62
CA ILE A 8 25.99 -0.12 -4.59
C ILE A 8 26.42 0.61 -3.32
N THR A 9 25.74 1.72 -3.04
CA THR A 9 25.80 2.36 -1.73
C THR A 9 24.95 1.52 -0.79
N PRO A 10 25.48 1.02 0.35
CA PRO A 10 24.64 0.38 1.35
C PRO A 10 23.76 1.46 1.98
N LEU A 11 22.46 1.43 1.68
CA LEU A 11 21.48 2.26 2.36
C LEU A 11 21.33 1.74 3.79
N SER A 12 22.14 2.26 4.72
CA SER A 12 21.78 2.23 6.14
C SER A 12 20.59 3.17 6.32
N THR A 13 19.43 2.67 6.73
CA THR A 13 18.50 3.39 7.61
C THR A 13 17.54 2.36 8.19
N GLU A 14 17.69 2.14 9.49
CA GLU A 14 16.71 1.59 10.42
C GLU A 14 16.22 0.16 10.12
N SER A 15 16.65 -0.78 10.97
CA SER A 15 15.69 -1.79 11.40
C SER A 15 14.56 -1.02 12.08
N PRO A 16 13.34 -0.95 11.51
CA PRO A 16 12.26 -0.33 12.23
C PRO A 16 12.03 -1.22 13.45
N THR A 17 12.00 -0.62 14.64
CA THR A 17 11.27 -1.19 15.76
C THR A 17 10.01 -1.81 15.19
N SER A 18 9.93 -3.15 15.17
CA SER A 18 8.78 -3.83 14.57
C SER A 18 7.55 -3.19 15.17
N PRO A 19 6.73 -2.42 14.40
CA PRO A 19 5.47 -1.95 14.95
C PRO A 19 4.79 -3.22 15.45
N THR A 20 4.35 -3.22 16.70
CA THR A 20 3.58 -4.34 17.26
C THR A 20 2.25 -4.38 16.51
N GLY A 21 2.24 -4.92 15.31
CA GLY A 21 1.15 -4.81 14.35
C GLY A 21 1.53 -5.42 13.01
N SER A 22 0.60 -6.16 12.42
CA SER A 22 0.72 -6.68 11.06
C SER A 22 0.22 -5.64 10.06
N TRP A 23 0.82 -5.60 8.87
CA TRP A 23 0.43 -4.74 7.77
C TRP A 23 0.13 -5.59 6.54
N CYS A 24 -0.91 -5.23 5.79
CA CYS A 24 -1.28 -5.95 4.57
C CYS A 24 -0.86 -5.17 3.33
N VAL A 25 -0.30 -5.85 2.33
CA VAL A 25 0.05 -5.25 1.03
C VAL A 25 -0.53 -6.09 -0.10
N ALA A 26 -0.89 -5.44 -1.20
CA ALA A 26 -1.43 -6.13 -2.36
C ALA A 26 -0.35 -7.01 -3.01
N SER A 27 -0.66 -8.29 -3.24
CA SER A 27 0.28 -9.22 -3.87
C SER A 27 0.60 -8.81 -5.31
N GLN A 28 1.85 -9.01 -5.72
CA GLN A 28 2.30 -8.76 -7.09
C GLN A 28 1.81 -9.80 -8.09
N SER A 29 1.40 -10.98 -7.62
CA SER A 29 0.89 -12.07 -8.46
C SER A 29 -0.59 -11.91 -8.85
N VAL A 30 -1.28 -10.92 -8.29
CA VAL A 30 -2.70 -10.67 -8.56
C VAL A 30 -2.85 -9.79 -9.79
N SER A 31 -3.83 -10.11 -10.64
CA SER A 31 -4.12 -9.33 -11.83
C SER A 31 -4.58 -7.92 -11.46
N GLN A 32 -4.28 -6.94 -12.32
CA GLN A 32 -4.67 -5.56 -12.07
C GLN A 32 -6.20 -5.38 -12.00
N ALA A 33 -6.96 -6.17 -12.76
CA ALA A 33 -8.42 -6.16 -12.70
C ALA A 33 -8.93 -6.63 -11.32
N ALA A 34 -8.37 -7.71 -10.77
CA ALA A 34 -8.74 -8.17 -9.43
C ALA A 34 -8.34 -7.16 -8.35
N LEU A 35 -7.20 -6.49 -8.50
CA LEU A 35 -6.79 -5.40 -7.61
C LEU A 35 -7.76 -4.20 -7.66
N GLN A 36 -8.27 -3.86 -8.85
CA GLN A 36 -9.25 -2.78 -9.00
C GLN A 36 -10.57 -3.15 -8.30
N VAL A 37 -11.08 -4.36 -8.49
CA VAL A 37 -12.29 -4.83 -7.81
C VAL A 37 -12.11 -4.79 -6.28
N ALA A 38 -10.95 -5.22 -5.78
CA ALA A 38 -10.65 -5.16 -4.35
C ALA A 38 -10.56 -3.72 -3.82
N LEU A 39 -9.96 -2.81 -4.60
CA LEU A 39 -9.89 -1.38 -4.28
C LEU A 39 -11.28 -0.74 -4.25
N ASP A 40 -12.10 -0.99 -5.27
CA ASP A 40 -13.47 -0.47 -5.39
C ASP A 40 -14.33 -0.97 -4.22
N TYR A 41 -14.20 -2.24 -3.85
CA TYR A 41 -14.88 -2.82 -2.69
C TYR A 41 -14.44 -2.15 -1.38
N ALA A 42 -13.13 -1.99 -1.18
CA ALA A 42 -12.59 -1.35 0.01
C ALA A 42 -13.04 0.12 0.16
N CYS A 43 -13.24 0.84 -0.95
CA CYS A 43 -13.65 2.25 -0.91
C CYS A 43 -15.18 2.46 -0.97
N GLY A 44 -15.95 1.52 -1.53
CA GLY A 44 -17.37 1.72 -1.86
C GLY A 44 -18.39 1.36 -0.77
N HIS A 45 -18.06 0.46 0.16
CA HIS A 45 -19.04 -0.16 1.07
C HIS A 45 -18.75 0.02 2.56
N GLY A 46 -18.57 1.27 3.01
CA GLY A 46 -18.31 1.57 4.42
C GLY A 46 -16.92 1.14 4.91
N GLY A 47 -16.00 0.90 3.98
CA GLY A 47 -14.60 0.61 4.26
C GLY A 47 -13.80 1.86 4.69
N PRO A 48 -12.47 1.81 4.65
CA PRO A 48 -11.61 2.94 5.04
C PRO A 48 -11.84 4.17 4.17
N ASP A 49 -11.56 5.36 4.72
CA ASP A 49 -11.56 6.59 3.95
C ASP A 49 -10.42 6.54 2.90
N CYS A 50 -10.81 6.39 1.64
CA CYS A 50 -9.90 6.36 0.50
C CYS A 50 -9.52 7.75 0.00
N SER A 51 -9.95 8.86 0.64
CA SER A 51 -9.64 10.24 0.23
C SER A 51 -8.13 10.47 -0.01
N ALA A 52 -7.27 9.82 0.78
CA ALA A 52 -5.83 9.94 0.64
C ALA A 52 -5.28 9.38 -0.69
N ILE A 53 -5.93 8.38 -1.30
CA ILE A 53 -5.51 7.73 -2.55
C ILE A 53 -6.33 8.15 -3.76
N GLN A 54 -7.34 9.00 -3.59
CA GLN A 54 -8.06 9.62 -4.69
C GLN A 54 -7.25 10.76 -5.31
N THR A 55 -7.65 11.21 -6.51
CA THR A 55 -7.01 12.36 -7.18
C THR A 55 -6.95 13.58 -6.25
N GLY A 56 -5.76 14.16 -6.11
CA GLY A 56 -5.50 15.28 -5.19
C GLY A 56 -5.18 14.86 -3.75
N GLY A 57 -5.31 13.57 -3.43
CA GLY A 57 -4.96 13.00 -2.14
C GLY A 57 -3.44 12.86 -1.94
N ARG A 58 -3.00 12.90 -0.67
CA ARG A 58 -1.59 12.85 -0.27
C ARG A 58 -0.86 11.56 -0.67
N CYS A 59 -1.59 10.47 -0.85
CA CYS A 59 -1.11 9.13 -1.23
C CYS A 59 -1.54 8.76 -2.66
N TYR A 60 -1.96 9.72 -3.48
CA TYR A 60 -2.34 9.46 -4.86
C TYR A 60 -1.16 9.02 -5.72
N ASN A 61 0.03 9.61 -5.50
CA ASN A 61 1.22 9.32 -6.30
C ASN A 61 2.18 8.36 -5.57
N PRO A 62 2.73 7.33 -6.26
CA PRO A 62 2.51 7.01 -7.67
C PRO A 62 1.10 6.44 -7.93
N ASN A 63 0.43 6.94 -8.99
CA ASN A 63 -0.91 6.52 -9.36
C ASN A 63 -0.91 5.10 -9.97
N THR A 64 -0.90 4.10 -9.10
CA THR A 64 -0.92 2.69 -9.47
C THR A 64 -2.02 1.97 -8.71
N VAL A 65 -2.78 1.13 -9.42
CA VAL A 65 -3.86 0.33 -8.81
C VAL A 65 -3.33 -0.52 -7.66
N ARG A 66 -2.13 -1.09 -7.79
CA ARG A 66 -1.50 -1.88 -6.71
C ARG A 66 -1.14 -1.05 -5.49
N GLY A 67 -0.63 0.17 -5.68
CA GLY A 67 -0.31 1.08 -4.58
C GLY A 67 -1.56 1.51 -3.82
N HIS A 68 -2.58 1.93 -4.56
CA HIS A 68 -3.88 2.31 -4.01
C HIS A 68 -4.57 1.13 -3.31
N ALA A 69 -4.59 -0.05 -3.92
CA ALA A 69 -5.15 -1.28 -3.32
C ALA A 69 -4.40 -1.70 -2.04
N SER A 70 -3.08 -1.54 -1.99
CA SER A 70 -2.28 -1.83 -0.78
C SER A 70 -2.66 -0.89 0.36
N TYR A 71 -2.80 0.41 0.08
CA TYR A 71 -3.23 1.38 1.07
C TYR A 71 -4.63 1.06 1.60
N ALA A 72 -5.60 0.87 0.70
CA ALA A 72 -6.99 0.58 1.07
C ALA A 72 -7.12 -0.71 1.87
N SER A 73 -6.49 -1.80 1.40
CA SER A 73 -6.53 -3.10 2.10
C SER A 73 -5.90 -3.02 3.48
N ASN A 74 -4.79 -2.30 3.63
CA ASN A 74 -4.17 -2.11 4.91
C ASN A 74 -5.04 -1.29 5.87
N SER A 75 -5.59 -0.16 5.40
CA SER A 75 -6.45 0.67 6.23
C SER A 75 -7.70 -0.09 6.67
N TYR A 76 -8.23 -0.95 5.80
CA TYR A 76 -9.30 -1.89 6.14
C TYR A 76 -8.85 -2.87 7.22
N TYR A 77 -7.70 -3.53 7.05
CA TYR A 77 -7.17 -4.48 8.02
C TYR A 77 -7.03 -3.81 9.40
N GLN A 78 -6.33 -2.69 9.48
CA GLN A 78 -6.13 -1.99 10.74
C GLN A 78 -7.44 -1.60 11.42
N LYS A 79 -8.41 -1.07 10.67
CA LYS A 79 -9.71 -0.68 11.23
C LYS A 79 -10.51 -1.87 11.76
N ASN A 80 -10.28 -3.07 11.25
CA ASN A 80 -10.97 -4.31 11.65
C ASN A 80 -10.14 -5.19 12.60
N THR A 81 -8.86 -4.88 12.83
CA THR A 81 -7.97 -5.65 13.72
C THR A 81 -7.58 -4.94 15.01
N VAL A 82 -7.88 -3.65 15.19
CA VAL A 82 -7.86 -3.08 16.55
C VAL A 82 -9.04 -3.70 17.27
N PRO A 83 -8.84 -4.55 18.31
CA PRO A 83 -9.91 -4.82 19.23
C PRO A 83 -10.21 -3.47 19.87
N THR A 84 -11.40 -2.90 19.65
CA THR A 84 -11.93 -1.96 20.61
C THR A 84 -11.87 -2.67 21.96
N SER A 85 -10.96 -2.20 22.82
CA SER A 85 -10.77 -2.73 24.18
C SER A 85 -12.06 -2.71 24.98
#